data_AF-A0A965LU40-F1
#
_entry.id   AF-A0A965LU40-F1
#
_cell.length_a   1.000
_cell.length_b   1.000
_cell.length_c   1.000
_cell.angle_alpha   90.00
_cell.angle_beta   90.00
_cell.angle_gamma   90.00
#
_symmetry.space_group_name_H-M   'P 1'
#
loop_
_entity.id
_entity.type
_entity.pdbx_description
1 polymer ?
#
loop_
_entity_poly.entity_id
_entity_poly.type
_entity_poly.pdbx_seq_one_letter_code
_entity_poly.pdbx_strand_id
1 'polypeptide(L)'
;MATRKAIALISGYFQEVNTPTDKLDFAGNTTTDLAEGTNKYYTDALARASVSAANSGSGYGSLAYSSGTGVFTFSVVTDANIRGSLSTANSGTGYGSLSYSTATGAFTYSVVTDANIRGAISVGAGSGLTYSSSTGIISTSAIPNSQLANSSVTLGSTSVSLGSTASSISGLTALTATTLTAGTGGHVFTGSTSGTTTVVATAIASGTITLPAATGTVALLTSLSASTSGTGYGSLSYSNTTGVFTYSVVTDANIRGAISVAAGSGLSYNSSTGVLGTSAIPNAQLANSSVTIGSTAVALGST
;
A
#
# COMPACT_ATOMS: atom_id res chain seq x y z
N MET A 1 32.66 -122.01 -6.74
CA MET A 1 33.28 -123.25 -6.23
C MET A 1 34.04 -123.90 -7.37
N ALA A 2 35.38 -123.83 -7.36
CA ALA A 2 36.20 -124.47 -8.38
C ALA A 2 36.20 -126.00 -8.14
N THR A 3 35.75 -126.76 -9.13
CA THR A 3 35.73 -128.22 -9.12
C THR A 3 37.17 -128.71 -9.15
N ARG A 4 37.69 -129.26 -8.04
CA ARG A 4 39.04 -129.84 -8.02
C ARG A 4 39.04 -131.12 -8.85
N LYS A 5 39.89 -131.19 -9.87
CA LYS A 5 40.08 -132.37 -10.74
C LYS A 5 41.18 -133.27 -10.18
N ALA A 6 41.13 -134.54 -10.53
CA ALA A 6 41.89 -135.62 -9.91
C ALA A 6 43.41 -135.43 -10.02
N ILE A 7 44.10 -135.73 -8.92
CA ILE A 7 45.55 -135.87 -8.85
C ILE A 7 45.92 -137.23 -9.47
N ALA A 8 46.87 -137.26 -10.39
CA ALA A 8 47.40 -138.50 -10.96
C ALA A 8 48.83 -138.76 -10.46
N LEU A 9 49.19 -140.03 -10.35
CA LEU A 9 50.54 -140.46 -10.04
C LEU A 9 51.28 -140.72 -11.34
N ILE A 10 52.22 -139.85 -11.71
CA ILE A 10 53.09 -140.04 -12.88
C ILE A 10 54.51 -140.22 -12.34
N SER A 11 55.11 -141.38 -12.62
CA SER A 11 56.50 -141.68 -12.24
C SER A 11 56.80 -141.54 -10.74
N GLY A 12 55.83 -141.85 -9.88
CA GLY A 12 56.02 -141.91 -8.42
C GLY A 12 55.94 -140.57 -7.69
N TYR A 13 55.64 -139.47 -8.37
CA TYR A 13 55.33 -138.19 -7.74
C TYR A 13 53.88 -137.80 -8.02
N PHE A 14 53.21 -137.21 -7.02
CA PHE A 14 51.93 -136.54 -7.25
C PHE A 14 52.22 -135.27 -8.06
N GLN A 15 51.89 -135.30 -9.35
CA GLN A 15 51.89 -134.13 -10.20
C GLN A 15 50.44 -133.75 -10.48
N GLU A 16 50.08 -132.51 -10.14
CA GLU A 16 48.81 -131.95 -10.58
C GLU A 16 48.89 -131.83 -12.11
N VAL A 17 47.99 -132.51 -12.82
CA VAL A 17 48.10 -132.81 -14.28
C VAL A 17 48.00 -131.56 -15.17
N ASN A 18 47.88 -130.39 -14.57
CA ASN A 18 47.88 -129.10 -15.25
C ASN A 18 48.34 -128.09 -14.19
N THR A 19 49.49 -127.43 -14.38
CA THR A 19 49.85 -126.25 -13.57
C THR A 19 48.66 -125.31 -13.66
N PRO A 20 47.86 -125.15 -12.59
CA PRO A 20 46.64 -124.38 -12.73
C PRO A 20 47.07 -122.95 -13.07
N THR A 21 46.29 -122.28 -13.90
CA THR A 21 46.05 -120.84 -13.79
C THR A 21 45.45 -120.58 -12.41
N ASP A 22 46.24 -120.89 -11.38
CA ASP A 22 45.87 -120.83 -9.99
C ASP A 22 45.66 -119.37 -9.70
N LYS A 23 44.56 -119.05 -9.04
CA LYS A 23 44.18 -117.66 -8.73
C LYS A 23 45.11 -117.02 -7.68
N LEU A 24 46.32 -117.57 -7.49
CA LEU A 24 47.45 -117.02 -6.76
C LEU A 24 48.50 -116.38 -7.69
N ASP A 25 48.42 -116.59 -9.00
CA ASP A 25 49.19 -115.80 -9.97
C ASP A 25 48.52 -114.42 -10.15
N PHE A 26 49.08 -113.39 -9.51
CA PHE A 26 48.57 -112.01 -9.63
C PHE A 26 48.86 -111.39 -11.01
N ALA A 27 49.72 -112.00 -11.84
CA ALA A 27 50.02 -111.53 -13.18
C ALA A 27 48.88 -111.95 -14.14
N GLY A 28 47.77 -111.21 -14.08
CA GLY A 28 46.59 -111.44 -14.92
C GLY A 28 45.27 -111.23 -14.21
N ASN A 29 45.28 -111.18 -12.88
CA ASN A 29 44.11 -110.76 -12.10
C ASN A 29 43.96 -109.24 -12.14
N THR A 30 42.74 -108.77 -12.37
CA THR A 30 42.38 -107.36 -12.21
C THR A 30 41.50 -107.19 -10.97
N THR A 31 41.15 -105.95 -10.62
CA THR A 31 40.25 -105.69 -9.49
C THR A 31 38.86 -106.33 -9.67
N THR A 32 38.46 -106.73 -10.88
CA THR A 32 37.18 -107.42 -11.12
C THR A 32 37.17 -108.89 -10.67
N ASP A 33 38.35 -109.50 -10.46
CA ASP A 33 38.47 -110.91 -10.07
C ASP A 33 38.30 -111.13 -8.56
N LEU A 34 38.22 -110.04 -7.78
CA LEU A 34 38.01 -110.06 -6.33
C LEU A 34 36.57 -109.68 -5.99
N ALA A 35 35.90 -110.50 -5.17
CA ALA A 35 34.61 -110.16 -4.60
C ALA A 35 34.77 -109.08 -3.52
N GLU A 36 34.19 -107.89 -3.73
CA GLU A 36 34.51 -106.69 -2.96
C GLU A 36 33.94 -106.65 -1.52
N GLY A 37 32.90 -107.43 -1.19
CA GLY A 37 32.33 -107.49 0.16
C GLY A 37 31.84 -106.11 0.66
N THR A 38 32.29 -105.68 1.85
CA THR A 38 32.01 -104.35 2.44
C THR A 38 33.10 -103.31 2.14
N ASN A 39 34.21 -103.69 1.49
CA ASN A 39 35.29 -102.77 1.16
C ASN A 39 34.89 -101.90 -0.03
N LYS A 40 34.85 -100.58 0.16
CA LYS A 40 34.61 -99.61 -0.92
C LYS A 40 35.93 -99.31 -1.62
N TYR A 41 36.30 -100.08 -2.64
CA TYR A 41 37.30 -99.58 -3.59
C TYR A 41 36.76 -98.26 -4.14
N TYR A 42 37.53 -97.18 -4.06
CA TYR A 42 37.13 -95.88 -4.57
C TYR A 42 37.07 -95.93 -6.10
N THR A 43 35.97 -96.45 -6.62
CA THR A 43 35.60 -96.22 -8.01
C THR A 43 35.28 -94.73 -8.15
N ASP A 44 35.55 -94.17 -9.33
CA ASP A 44 35.21 -92.77 -9.58
C ASP A 44 33.73 -92.49 -9.29
N ALA A 45 32.84 -93.47 -9.50
CA ALA A 45 31.42 -93.35 -9.18
C ALA A 45 31.14 -93.20 -7.67
N LEU A 46 31.78 -94.00 -6.82
CA LEU A 46 31.59 -93.91 -5.35
C LEU A 46 32.23 -92.66 -4.77
N ALA A 47 33.38 -92.25 -5.30
CA ALA A 47 34.03 -90.99 -4.91
C ALA A 47 33.15 -89.78 -5.29
N ARG A 48 32.49 -89.82 -6.45
CA ARG A 48 31.51 -88.79 -6.83
C ARG A 48 30.25 -88.82 -5.96
N ALA A 49 29.76 -90.00 -5.59
CA ALA A 49 28.57 -90.14 -4.76
C ALA A 49 28.74 -89.61 -3.32
N SER A 50 29.98 -89.50 -2.81
CA SER A 50 30.24 -88.93 -1.49
C SER A 50 30.29 -87.39 -1.46
N VAL A 51 30.25 -86.74 -2.62
CA VAL A 51 30.34 -85.27 -2.75
C VAL A 51 28.95 -84.68 -2.95
N SER A 52 28.67 -83.57 -2.26
CA SER A 52 27.43 -82.81 -2.43
C SER A 52 27.72 -81.31 -2.50
N ALA A 53 26.84 -80.57 -3.19
CA ALA A 53 26.81 -79.12 -3.20
C ALA A 53 25.48 -78.67 -2.58
N ALA A 54 25.54 -77.80 -1.58
CA ALA A 54 24.37 -77.24 -0.91
C ALA A 54 24.40 -75.71 -1.07
N ASN A 55 23.26 -75.15 -1.47
CA ASN A 55 23.05 -73.70 -1.57
C ASN A 55 22.11 -73.27 -0.44
N SER A 56 22.58 -72.34 0.41
CA SER A 56 21.79 -71.80 1.52
C SER A 56 21.46 -70.33 1.24
N GLY A 57 20.17 -69.96 1.35
CA GLY A 57 19.69 -68.59 1.14
C GLY A 57 19.04 -68.32 -0.21
N SER A 58 18.67 -67.07 -0.47
CA SER A 58 17.93 -66.61 -1.66
C SER A 58 18.78 -65.74 -2.61
N GLY A 59 20.10 -65.79 -2.48
CA GLY A 59 21.03 -65.07 -3.36
C GLY A 59 21.02 -65.59 -4.79
N TYR A 60 21.56 -64.80 -5.72
CA TYR A 60 21.51 -65.11 -7.15
C TYR A 60 22.56 -66.11 -7.65
N GLY A 61 23.64 -66.32 -6.89
CA GLY A 61 24.70 -67.27 -7.24
C GLY A 61 24.46 -68.64 -6.61
N SER A 62 24.85 -69.71 -7.31
CA SER A 62 24.67 -71.10 -6.82
C SER A 62 25.79 -72.02 -7.29
N LEU A 63 26.20 -72.97 -6.45
CA LEU A 63 27.09 -74.06 -6.82
C LEU A 63 26.28 -75.35 -7.04
N ALA A 64 26.51 -76.01 -8.16
CA ALA A 64 25.91 -77.29 -8.50
C ALA A 64 27.01 -78.34 -8.72
N TYR A 65 26.70 -79.59 -8.38
CA TYR A 65 27.61 -80.73 -8.57
C TYR A 65 26.90 -81.85 -9.33
N SER A 66 27.52 -82.36 -10.40
CA SER A 66 27.02 -83.51 -11.17
C SER A 66 27.74 -84.78 -10.75
N SER A 67 27.04 -85.70 -10.08
CA SER A 67 27.60 -87.00 -9.68
C SER A 67 27.83 -87.97 -10.85
N GLY A 68 27.25 -87.69 -12.02
CA GLY A 68 27.50 -88.45 -13.26
C GLY A 68 28.86 -88.15 -13.88
N THR A 69 29.27 -86.88 -13.89
CA THR A 69 30.49 -86.40 -14.57
C THR A 69 31.59 -85.93 -13.61
N GLY A 70 31.28 -85.71 -12.34
CA GLY A 70 32.23 -85.21 -11.33
C GLY A 70 32.49 -83.70 -11.41
N VAL A 71 31.70 -82.97 -12.21
CA VAL A 71 31.92 -81.56 -12.49
C VAL A 71 31.16 -80.67 -11.52
N PHE A 72 31.85 -79.67 -10.96
CA PHE A 72 31.25 -78.53 -10.28
C PHE A 72 30.94 -77.43 -11.29
N THR A 73 29.72 -76.89 -11.24
CA THR A 73 29.28 -75.74 -12.04
C THR A 73 28.90 -74.61 -11.10
N PHE A 74 29.52 -73.45 -11.27
CA PHE A 74 29.18 -72.26 -10.51
C PHE A 74 28.40 -71.28 -11.37
N SER A 75 27.15 -71.03 -10.99
CA SER A 75 26.34 -69.95 -11.58
C SER A 75 26.76 -68.64 -10.94
N VAL A 76 27.51 -67.84 -11.69
CA VAL A 76 27.99 -66.53 -11.23
C VAL A 76 26.84 -65.54 -11.07
N VAL A 77 26.98 -64.63 -10.11
CA VAL A 77 26.09 -63.47 -10.00
C VAL A 77 26.39 -62.55 -11.19
N THR A 78 25.34 -62.14 -11.91
CA THR A 78 25.47 -61.23 -13.05
C THR A 78 25.19 -59.79 -12.62
N ASP A 79 25.67 -58.81 -13.39
CA ASP A 79 25.32 -57.41 -13.15
C ASP A 79 23.80 -57.20 -13.21
N ALA A 80 23.07 -57.96 -14.04
CA ALA A 80 21.62 -57.88 -14.09
C ALA A 80 20.95 -58.27 -12.75
N ASN A 81 21.52 -59.25 -12.04
CA ASN A 81 21.04 -59.62 -10.71
C ASN A 81 21.23 -58.48 -9.70
N ILE A 82 22.41 -57.87 -9.69
CA ILE A 82 22.76 -56.76 -8.79
C ILE A 82 21.87 -55.55 -9.10
N ARG A 83 21.73 -55.19 -10.38
CA ARG A 83 20.89 -54.07 -10.82
C ARG A 83 19.41 -54.30 -10.54
N GLY A 84 18.92 -55.53 -10.68
CA GLY A 84 17.52 -55.87 -10.41
C GLY A 84 17.10 -55.70 -8.94
N SER A 85 18.05 -55.74 -8.00
CA SER A 85 17.78 -55.50 -6.58
C SER A 85 17.75 -54.02 -6.20
N LEU A 86 18.17 -53.11 -7.08
CA LEU A 86 18.31 -51.69 -6.77
C LEU A 86 17.10 -50.90 -7.24
N SER A 87 16.65 -49.96 -6.40
CA SER A 87 15.49 -49.11 -6.67
C SER A 87 15.65 -47.73 -6.07
N THR A 88 14.96 -46.74 -6.63
CA THR A 88 14.83 -45.38 -6.09
C THR A 88 13.37 -45.10 -5.77
N ALA A 89 13.11 -44.46 -4.63
CA ALA A 89 11.79 -43.97 -4.26
C ALA A 89 11.74 -42.44 -4.43
N ASN A 90 10.76 -41.94 -5.19
CA ASN A 90 10.56 -40.51 -5.41
C ASN A 90 9.10 -40.14 -5.09
N SER A 91 8.72 -40.25 -3.82
CA SER A 91 7.32 -40.17 -3.33
C SER A 91 6.89 -38.79 -2.83
N GLY A 92 7.74 -37.77 -2.92
CA GLY A 92 7.44 -36.40 -2.46
C GLY A 92 6.89 -35.47 -3.56
N THR A 93 6.41 -34.29 -3.16
CA THR A 93 5.85 -33.26 -4.05
C THR A 93 6.83 -32.12 -4.39
N GLY A 94 8.12 -32.35 -4.19
CA GLY A 94 9.17 -31.36 -4.46
C GLY A 94 9.70 -31.38 -5.90
N TYR A 95 10.56 -30.41 -6.20
CA TYR A 95 11.32 -30.40 -7.44
C TYR A 95 12.57 -31.26 -7.35
N GLY A 96 13.02 -31.72 -8.50
CA GLY A 96 14.13 -32.65 -8.64
C GLY A 96 13.72 -34.09 -8.32
N SER A 97 14.41 -35.04 -8.94
CA SER A 97 14.08 -36.46 -8.79
C SER A 97 15.31 -37.33 -9.00
N LEU A 98 15.39 -38.43 -8.24
CA LEU A 98 16.38 -39.47 -8.48
C LEU A 98 15.72 -40.65 -9.17
N SER A 99 16.31 -41.11 -10.27
CA SER A 99 15.86 -42.27 -11.02
C SER A 99 17.01 -43.26 -11.20
N TYR A 100 16.66 -44.53 -11.36
CA TYR A 100 17.61 -45.62 -11.57
C TYR A 100 17.23 -46.45 -12.80
N SER A 101 18.20 -46.69 -13.69
CA SER A 101 18.02 -47.53 -14.88
C SER A 101 18.60 -48.93 -14.65
N THR A 102 17.74 -49.95 -14.65
CA THR A 102 18.17 -51.36 -14.53
C THR A 102 18.87 -51.88 -15.79
N ALA A 103 18.75 -51.19 -16.93
CA ALA A 103 19.44 -51.54 -18.17
C ALA A 103 20.92 -51.15 -18.12
N THR A 104 21.21 -49.93 -17.64
CA THR A 104 22.57 -49.37 -17.66
C THR A 104 23.25 -49.32 -16.28
N GLY A 105 22.49 -49.50 -15.19
CA GLY A 105 22.99 -49.36 -13.82
C GLY A 105 23.22 -47.91 -13.38
N ALA A 106 22.76 -46.93 -14.16
CA ALA A 106 22.98 -45.53 -13.89
C ALA A 106 21.92 -44.95 -12.95
N PHE A 107 22.38 -44.18 -11.97
CA PHE A 107 21.54 -43.23 -11.25
C PHE A 107 21.53 -41.89 -11.97
N THR A 108 20.35 -41.33 -12.23
CA THR A 108 20.19 -40.01 -12.84
C THR A 108 19.43 -39.11 -11.89
N TYR A 109 20.06 -38.01 -11.49
CA TYR A 109 19.43 -36.96 -10.71
C TYR A 109 18.99 -35.82 -11.63
N SER A 110 17.67 -35.59 -11.69
CA SER A 110 17.11 -34.38 -12.27
C SER A 110 17.29 -33.25 -11.28
N VAL A 111 18.16 -32.30 -11.58
CA VAL A 111 18.46 -31.17 -10.71
C VAL A 111 17.27 -30.20 -10.63
N VAL A 112 17.12 -29.53 -9.50
CA VAL A 112 16.20 -28.41 -9.35
C VAL A 112 16.71 -27.24 -10.20
N THR A 113 15.87 -26.71 -11.07
CA THR A 113 16.24 -25.58 -11.93
C THR A 113 15.85 -24.24 -11.30
N ASP A 114 16.48 -23.15 -11.72
CA ASP A 114 16.05 -21.81 -11.29
C ASP A 114 14.58 -21.54 -11.65
N ALA A 115 14.10 -22.10 -12.76
CA ALA A 115 12.69 -21.99 -13.15
C ALA A 115 11.77 -22.66 -12.12
N ASN A 116 12.17 -23.79 -11.54
CA ASN A 116 11.43 -24.44 -10.45
C ASN A 116 11.37 -23.56 -9.21
N ILE A 117 12.51 -22.98 -8.82
CA ILE A 117 12.61 -22.10 -7.65
C ILE A 117 11.76 -20.84 -7.87
N ARG A 118 11.86 -20.23 -9.05
CA ARG A 118 11.08 -19.04 -9.41
C ARG A 118 9.59 -19.33 -9.50
N GLY A 119 9.20 -20.48 -10.02
CA GLY A 119 7.80 -20.90 -10.10
C GLY A 119 7.11 -21.07 -8.75
N ALA A 120 7.89 -21.27 -7.67
CA ALA A 120 7.37 -21.37 -6.31
C ALA A 120 7.15 -19.99 -5.63
N ILE A 121 7.63 -18.91 -6.23
CA ILE A 121 7.55 -17.55 -5.66
C ILE A 121 6.35 -16.83 -6.28
N SER A 122 5.62 -16.07 -5.45
CA SER A 122 4.55 -15.18 -5.89
C SER A 122 4.46 -13.95 -5.00
N VAL A 123 3.81 -12.91 -5.51
CA VAL A 123 3.46 -11.71 -4.74
C VAL A 123 1.94 -11.56 -4.71
N GLY A 124 1.40 -11.11 -3.58
CA GLY A 124 -0.04 -10.92 -3.43
C GLY A 124 -0.57 -9.80 -4.33
N ALA A 125 -1.77 -9.97 -4.88
CA ALA A 125 -2.43 -8.90 -5.63
C ALA A 125 -2.65 -7.66 -4.74
N GLY A 126 -2.36 -6.46 -5.28
CA GLY A 126 -2.52 -5.20 -4.52
C GLY A 126 -1.49 -4.99 -3.41
N SER A 127 -0.39 -5.74 -3.39
CA SER A 127 0.72 -5.56 -2.44
C SER A 127 1.67 -4.40 -2.80
N GLY A 128 1.50 -3.79 -3.97
CA GLY A 128 2.46 -2.81 -4.49
C GLY A 128 3.76 -3.44 -4.99
N LEU A 129 3.85 -4.77 -5.06
CA LEU A 129 4.98 -5.50 -5.62
C LEU A 129 4.60 -6.21 -6.92
N THR A 130 5.60 -6.39 -7.78
CA THR A 130 5.52 -7.24 -8.97
C THR A 130 6.61 -8.31 -8.90
N TYR A 131 6.32 -9.47 -9.49
CA TYR A 131 7.26 -10.58 -9.59
C TYR A 131 7.30 -11.11 -11.01
N SER A 132 8.51 -11.29 -11.56
CA SER A 132 8.73 -11.91 -12.86
C SER A 132 9.31 -13.31 -12.70
N SER A 133 8.54 -14.35 -13.03
CA SER A 133 8.99 -15.74 -12.97
C SER A 133 10.03 -16.09 -14.06
N SER A 134 10.20 -15.25 -15.08
CA SER A 134 11.25 -15.43 -16.09
C SER A 134 12.61 -14.93 -15.63
N THR A 135 12.67 -13.80 -14.90
CA THR A 135 13.93 -13.18 -14.46
C THR A 135 14.23 -13.36 -12.97
N GLY A 136 13.23 -13.69 -12.15
CA GLY A 136 13.34 -13.81 -10.69
C GLY A 136 13.33 -12.47 -9.97
N ILE A 137 13.14 -11.36 -10.67
CA ILE A 137 13.15 -10.03 -10.08
C ILE A 137 11.84 -9.79 -9.32
N ILE A 138 11.96 -9.33 -8.08
CA ILE A 138 10.90 -8.68 -7.32
C ILE A 138 11.11 -7.18 -7.47
N SER A 139 10.08 -6.46 -7.89
CA SER A 139 10.11 -5.00 -8.08
C SER A 139 8.92 -4.33 -7.39
N THR A 140 9.01 -3.02 -7.24
CA THR A 140 7.89 -2.19 -6.78
C THR A 140 7.02 -1.77 -7.96
N SER A 141 5.71 -1.76 -7.75
CA SER A 141 4.71 -1.08 -8.57
C SER A 141 4.13 0.09 -7.79
N ALA A 142 3.05 0.70 -8.28
CA ALA A 142 2.27 1.64 -7.48
C ALA A 142 1.79 0.95 -6.20
N ILE A 143 2.27 1.44 -5.05
CA ILE A 143 1.86 0.94 -3.74
C ILE A 143 0.44 1.47 -3.48
N PRO A 144 -0.57 0.59 -3.36
CA PRO A 144 -1.93 1.05 -3.10
C PRO A 144 -2.01 1.75 -1.75
N ASN A 145 -2.82 2.80 -1.66
CA ASN A 145 -2.99 3.57 -0.42
C ASN A 145 -3.43 2.69 0.76
N SER A 146 -4.15 1.59 0.51
CA SER A 146 -4.55 0.61 1.53
C SER A 146 -3.41 -0.19 2.16
N GLN A 147 -2.23 -0.22 1.53
CA GLN A 147 -1.02 -0.85 2.09
C GLN A 147 -0.22 0.10 3.00
N LEU A 148 -0.57 1.39 3.01
CA LEU A 148 0.08 2.37 3.89
C LEU A 148 -0.53 2.29 5.29
N ALA A 149 0.31 2.16 6.31
CA ALA A 149 -0.13 2.23 7.70
C ALA A 149 -0.88 3.55 8.00
N ASN A 150 -0.38 4.64 7.42
CA ASN A 150 -1.03 5.94 7.42
C ASN A 150 -1.52 6.25 6.01
N SER A 151 -2.76 5.89 5.72
CA SER A 151 -3.38 6.03 4.38
C SER A 151 -4.13 7.35 4.20
N SER A 152 -4.09 8.25 5.19
CA SER A 152 -4.74 9.56 5.12
C SER A 152 -4.06 10.60 6.02
N VAL A 153 -4.34 11.88 5.75
CA VAL A 153 -4.05 13.02 6.62
C VAL A 153 -5.36 13.65 7.05
N THR A 154 -5.48 14.01 8.33
CA THR A 154 -6.65 14.72 8.85
C THR A 154 -6.40 16.23 8.86
N LEU A 155 -7.28 17.00 8.22
CA LEU A 155 -7.27 18.45 8.13
C LEU A 155 -8.56 18.98 8.77
N GLY A 156 -8.47 19.63 9.94
CA GLY A 156 -9.65 19.95 10.74
C GLY A 156 -10.38 18.67 11.15
N SER A 157 -11.62 18.50 10.69
CA SER A 157 -12.40 17.26 10.83
C SER A 157 -12.45 16.41 9.55
N THR A 158 -11.74 16.81 8.50
CA THR A 158 -11.76 16.13 7.19
C THR A 158 -10.56 15.18 7.04
N SER A 159 -10.80 13.89 6.86
CA SER A 159 -9.75 12.93 6.48
C SER A 159 -9.57 12.91 4.97
N VAL A 160 -8.33 13.08 4.51
CA VAL A 160 -7.96 13.09 3.09
C VAL A 160 -7.02 11.92 2.83
N SER A 161 -7.48 10.93 2.05
CA SER A 161 -6.64 9.80 1.64
C SER A 161 -5.40 10.28 0.86
N LEU A 162 -4.24 9.64 1.09
CA LEU A 162 -3.03 9.99 0.35
C LEU A 162 -3.19 9.66 -1.14
N GLY A 163 -2.81 10.60 -2.00
CA GLY A 163 -2.99 10.50 -3.45
C GLY A 163 -4.37 10.95 -3.96
N SER A 164 -5.31 11.29 -3.07
CA SER A 164 -6.60 11.87 -3.43
C SER A 164 -6.59 13.40 -3.29
N THR A 165 -7.56 14.07 -3.92
CA THR A 165 -7.82 15.51 -3.73
C THR A 165 -9.13 15.70 -2.99
N ALA A 166 -9.16 16.59 -1.98
CA ALA A 166 -10.39 16.99 -1.30
C ALA A 166 -10.91 18.31 -1.88
N SER A 167 -12.20 18.36 -2.22
CA SER A 167 -12.86 19.57 -2.75
C SER A 167 -13.27 20.55 -1.64
N SER A 168 -13.35 20.10 -0.39
CA SER A 168 -13.72 20.91 0.76
C SER A 168 -13.04 20.41 2.01
N ILE A 169 -12.59 21.32 2.86
CA ILE A 169 -12.05 21.03 4.19
C ILE A 169 -12.97 21.67 5.22
N SER A 170 -13.40 20.88 6.20
CA SER A 170 -14.28 21.28 7.31
C SER A 170 -13.59 21.16 8.66
N GLY A 171 -14.14 21.82 9.66
CA GLY A 171 -13.70 21.73 11.06
C GLY A 171 -12.36 22.39 11.35
N LEU A 172 -11.85 23.24 10.47
CA LEU A 172 -10.66 24.02 10.74
C LEU A 172 -10.99 25.14 11.73
N THR A 173 -10.31 25.18 12.88
CA THR A 173 -10.51 26.20 13.90
C THR A 173 -9.66 27.45 13.69
N ALA A 174 -8.51 27.30 13.03
CA ALA A 174 -7.62 28.39 12.65
C ALA A 174 -6.81 28.04 11.38
N LEU A 175 -6.57 29.04 10.53
CA LEU A 175 -5.68 28.93 9.37
C LEU A 175 -4.66 30.07 9.42
N THR A 176 -3.39 29.73 9.61
CA THR A 176 -2.28 30.68 9.48
C THR A 176 -1.68 30.54 8.09
N ALA A 177 -1.75 31.59 7.27
CA ALA A 177 -1.20 31.61 5.92
C ALA A 177 -0.58 32.98 5.62
N THR A 178 0.54 33.02 4.88
CA THR A 178 1.12 34.27 4.36
C THR A 178 0.20 34.93 3.33
N THR A 179 -0.49 34.11 2.54
CA THR A 179 -1.47 34.56 1.55
C THR A 179 -2.58 33.53 1.44
N LEU A 180 -3.83 33.99 1.51
CA LEU A 180 -5.00 33.18 1.17
C LEU A 180 -5.55 33.68 -0.16
N THR A 181 -5.30 32.93 -1.23
CA THR A 181 -5.88 33.21 -2.55
C THR A 181 -7.12 32.36 -2.71
N ALA A 182 -8.23 33.01 -2.97
CA ALA A 182 -9.48 32.34 -3.24
C ALA A 182 -9.77 32.44 -4.76
N GLY A 183 -10.39 31.41 -5.35
CA GLY A 183 -10.59 31.29 -6.82
C GLY A 183 -11.46 32.40 -7.44
N THR A 184 -11.88 32.24 -8.69
CA THR A 184 -12.67 33.28 -9.40
C THR A 184 -14.18 33.27 -9.08
N GLY A 185 -14.67 32.30 -8.31
CA GLY A 185 -16.05 32.30 -7.80
C GLY A 185 -16.18 33.21 -6.57
N GLY A 186 -17.30 33.89 -6.39
CA GLY A 186 -17.51 34.75 -5.21
C GLY A 186 -17.27 34.00 -3.89
N HIS A 187 -16.54 34.63 -2.96
CA HIS A 187 -16.18 34.04 -1.67
C HIS A 187 -17.07 34.57 -0.58
N VAL A 188 -17.63 33.67 0.22
CA VAL A 188 -18.48 34.04 1.34
C VAL A 188 -17.76 33.67 2.64
N PHE A 189 -17.44 34.67 3.45
CA PHE A 189 -16.96 34.45 4.81
C PHE A 189 -18.17 34.49 5.77
N THR A 190 -18.71 33.32 6.11
CA THR A 190 -19.79 33.19 7.09
C THR A 190 -19.26 32.74 8.45
N GLY A 191 -19.63 33.45 9.52
CA GLY A 191 -19.41 32.99 10.89
C GLY A 191 -20.30 31.79 11.23
N SER A 192 -19.84 30.92 12.13
CA SER A 192 -20.60 29.77 12.63
C SER A 192 -21.76 30.24 13.51
N THR A 193 -23.00 30.13 13.02
CA THR A 193 -24.33 30.16 13.70
C THR A 193 -24.61 31.24 14.77
N SER A 194 -23.66 32.10 15.14
CA SER A 194 -23.85 33.15 16.13
C SER A 194 -22.82 34.27 15.91
N GLY A 195 -23.30 35.40 15.39
CA GLY A 195 -22.66 36.71 15.51
C GLY A 195 -21.43 36.95 14.64
N THR A 196 -21.59 37.79 13.62
CA THR A 196 -20.54 38.62 12.98
C THR A 196 -19.26 37.90 12.52
N THR A 197 -19.12 37.71 11.20
CA THR A 197 -17.81 37.45 10.59
C THR A 197 -16.95 38.71 10.69
N THR A 198 -15.93 38.71 11.54
CA THR A 198 -14.96 39.81 11.61
C THR A 198 -13.76 39.48 10.72
N VAL A 199 -13.61 40.19 9.60
CA VAL A 199 -12.39 40.16 8.79
C VAL A 199 -11.47 41.28 9.29
N VAL A 200 -10.50 40.94 10.14
CA VAL A 200 -9.51 41.91 10.65
C VAL A 200 -8.30 41.94 9.71
N ALA A 201 -8.21 42.97 8.87
CA ALA A 201 -6.98 43.27 8.13
C ALA A 201 -6.05 44.13 8.99
N THR A 202 -5.24 43.52 9.85
CA THR A 202 -4.20 44.26 10.59
C THR A 202 -2.95 44.36 9.73
N ALA A 203 -2.74 45.51 9.12
CA ALA A 203 -1.49 45.76 8.43
C ALA A 203 -0.41 46.20 9.40
N ILE A 204 0.74 45.52 9.40
CA ILE A 204 1.92 45.92 10.18
C ILE A 204 2.69 47.11 9.58
N ALA A 205 2.23 47.72 8.48
CA ALA A 205 2.81 48.99 8.01
C ALA A 205 2.03 49.78 6.93
N SER A 206 1.06 49.22 6.20
CA SER A 206 0.22 49.92 5.17
C SER A 206 -0.54 48.93 4.26
N GLY A 207 -1.42 48.13 4.83
CA GLY A 207 -2.20 47.13 4.11
C GLY A 207 -3.56 47.70 3.78
N THR A 208 -3.80 47.94 2.50
CA THR A 208 -5.09 48.40 2.00
C THR A 208 -6.00 47.20 1.72
N ILE A 209 -7.27 47.27 2.12
CA ILE A 209 -8.30 46.39 1.56
C ILE A 209 -8.63 46.94 0.17
N THR A 210 -8.07 46.32 -0.86
CA THR A 210 -8.35 46.70 -2.25
C THR A 210 -9.50 45.86 -2.77
N LEU A 211 -10.68 46.46 -2.90
CA LEU A 211 -11.82 45.87 -3.62
C LEU A 211 -11.54 45.93 -5.14
N PRO A 212 -12.02 44.97 -5.95
CA PRO A 212 -11.76 44.94 -7.39
C PRO A 212 -12.14 46.27 -8.06
N ALA A 213 -11.43 46.60 -9.15
CA ALA A 213 -11.42 47.90 -9.83
C ALA A 213 -12.73 48.35 -10.50
N ALA A 214 -13.86 47.72 -10.18
CA ALA A 214 -15.19 48.16 -10.60
C ALA A 214 -16.13 48.22 -9.39
N THR A 215 -16.42 49.46 -8.97
CA THR A 215 -17.57 49.89 -8.13
C THR A 215 -18.17 48.82 -7.22
N GLY A 216 -17.47 48.44 -6.16
CA GLY A 216 -18.01 47.65 -5.05
C GLY A 216 -18.29 48.55 -3.85
N THR A 217 -19.56 48.72 -3.50
CA THR A 217 -20.00 49.46 -2.31
C THR A 217 -19.59 48.70 -1.04
N VAL A 218 -18.76 49.30 -0.17
CA VAL A 218 -18.75 48.91 1.24
C VAL A 218 -20.03 49.48 1.84
N ALA A 219 -21.08 48.68 1.91
CA ALA A 219 -22.34 49.14 2.48
C ALA A 219 -22.22 49.28 4.00
N LEU A 220 -21.68 50.41 4.47
CA LEU A 220 -21.98 50.90 5.81
C LEU A 220 -23.39 51.52 5.79
N LEU A 221 -24.39 50.69 5.52
CA LEU A 221 -25.76 51.15 5.23
C LEU A 221 -26.39 51.92 6.39
N THR A 222 -25.87 51.76 7.62
CA THR A 222 -26.50 52.29 8.84
C THR A 222 -25.63 53.21 9.68
N SER A 223 -24.32 53.36 9.41
CA SER A 223 -23.45 54.20 10.25
C SER A 223 -23.20 55.60 9.70
N LEU A 224 -23.40 55.81 8.40
CA LEU A 224 -23.24 57.13 7.81
C LEU A 224 -24.57 57.87 7.82
N SER A 225 -24.67 58.87 8.70
CA SER A 225 -25.82 59.75 8.82
C SER A 225 -25.36 61.19 8.93
N ALA A 226 -26.13 62.10 8.35
CA ALA A 226 -26.05 63.52 8.67
C ALA A 226 -27.36 63.87 9.35
N SER A 227 -27.27 64.42 10.56
CA SER A 227 -28.43 64.89 11.31
C SER A 227 -28.31 66.40 11.50
N THR A 228 -29.36 67.12 11.13
CA THR A 228 -29.51 68.52 11.49
C THR A 228 -30.23 68.62 12.82
N SER A 229 -29.51 69.04 13.86
CA SER A 229 -30.10 69.40 15.13
C SER A 229 -30.29 70.93 15.19
N GLY A 230 -31.53 71.39 15.30
CA GLY A 230 -31.88 72.80 15.49
C GLY A 230 -32.80 73.39 14.43
N THR A 231 -33.21 74.64 14.64
CA THR A 231 -34.14 75.40 13.79
C THR A 231 -33.44 76.44 12.89
N GLY A 232 -32.11 76.35 12.76
CA GLY A 232 -31.30 77.27 11.95
C GLY A 232 -31.48 77.06 10.44
N TYR A 233 -31.05 78.06 9.65
CA TYR A 233 -31.27 78.08 8.19
C TYR A 233 -30.32 77.20 7.36
N GLY A 234 -29.22 76.72 7.94
CA GLY A 234 -28.27 75.83 7.26
C GLY A 234 -28.53 74.37 7.60
N SER A 235 -28.31 73.46 6.65
CA SER A 235 -28.52 72.02 6.85
C SER A 235 -27.40 71.19 6.24
N LEU A 236 -27.05 70.07 6.88
CA LEU A 236 -26.18 69.04 6.31
C LEU A 236 -26.99 67.76 6.19
N SER A 237 -27.10 67.24 4.96
CA SER A 237 -27.84 66.02 4.66
C SER A 237 -26.93 65.00 3.98
N TYR A 238 -27.23 63.72 4.17
CA TYR A 238 -26.56 62.60 3.52
C TYR A 238 -27.57 61.82 2.70
N SER A 239 -27.32 61.65 1.40
CA SER A 239 -28.11 60.79 0.52
C SER A 239 -27.51 59.39 0.50
N ASN A 240 -28.22 58.42 1.06
CA ASN A 240 -27.82 57.01 0.98
C ASN A 240 -27.96 56.42 -0.44
N THR A 241 -28.61 57.12 -1.36
CA THR A 241 -28.80 56.69 -2.75
C THR A 241 -27.64 57.12 -3.65
N THR A 242 -27.05 58.30 -3.40
CA THR A 242 -25.94 58.83 -4.21
C THR A 242 -24.61 58.84 -3.47
N GLY A 243 -24.59 58.58 -2.16
CA GLY A 243 -23.38 58.67 -1.33
C GLY A 243 -22.89 60.11 -1.09
N VAL A 244 -23.67 61.11 -1.47
CA VAL A 244 -23.28 62.53 -1.44
C VAL A 244 -23.73 63.19 -0.14
N PHE A 245 -22.80 63.90 0.51
CA PHE A 245 -23.14 64.90 1.52
C PHE A 245 -23.49 66.22 0.85
N THR A 246 -24.65 66.76 1.20
CA THR A 246 -25.13 68.06 0.71
C THR A 246 -25.21 69.03 1.87
N TYR A 247 -24.50 70.15 1.77
CA TYR A 247 -24.62 71.26 2.70
C TYR A 247 -25.46 72.38 2.07
N SER A 248 -26.60 72.69 2.68
CA SER A 248 -27.38 73.88 2.36
C SER A 248 -26.81 75.06 3.14
N VAL A 249 -26.17 75.98 2.41
CA VAL A 249 -25.56 77.17 3.00
C VAL A 249 -26.63 78.10 3.58
N VAL A 250 -26.29 78.79 4.66
CA VAL A 250 -27.09 79.94 5.12
C VAL A 250 -26.91 81.07 4.11
N THR A 251 -28.01 81.58 3.57
CA THR A 251 -27.98 82.68 2.60
C THR A 251 -28.15 84.03 3.29
N ASP A 252 -27.71 85.12 2.65
CA ASP A 252 -27.93 86.46 3.18
C ASP A 252 -29.43 86.77 3.35
N ALA A 253 -30.29 86.22 2.49
CA ALA A 253 -31.73 86.35 2.64
C ALA A 253 -32.26 85.68 3.92
N ASN A 254 -31.68 84.54 4.32
CA ASN A 254 -32.01 83.90 5.59
C ASN A 254 -31.62 84.78 6.78
N ILE A 255 -30.41 85.35 6.76
CA ILE A 255 -29.94 86.25 7.83
C ILE A 255 -30.82 87.50 7.90
N ARG A 256 -31.12 88.10 6.76
CA ARG A 256 -31.98 89.29 6.67
C ARG A 256 -33.40 89.01 7.14
N GLY A 257 -33.99 87.89 6.74
CA GLY A 257 -35.34 87.49 7.15
C GLY A 257 -35.52 87.32 8.66
N ALA A 258 -34.43 87.06 9.39
CA ALA A 258 -34.46 86.95 10.85
C ALA A 258 -34.40 88.31 11.57
N ILE A 259 -34.07 89.39 10.87
CA ILE A 259 -33.99 90.74 11.44
C ILE A 259 -35.35 91.41 11.30
N SER A 260 -35.81 92.04 12.39
CA SER A 260 -37.04 92.83 12.38
C SER A 260 -36.86 94.07 13.26
N VAL A 261 -37.66 95.10 12.96
CA VAL A 261 -37.78 96.30 13.79
C VAL A 261 -39.19 96.33 14.39
N ALA A 262 -39.30 96.75 15.64
CA ALA A 262 -40.59 96.80 16.32
C ALA A 262 -41.53 97.82 15.66
N ALA A 263 -42.81 97.48 15.53
CA ALA A 263 -43.82 98.41 15.02
C ALA A 263 -43.87 99.66 15.92
N GLY A 264 -43.86 100.86 15.33
CA GLY A 264 -43.87 102.13 16.07
C GLY A 264 -42.53 102.51 16.73
N SER A 265 -41.42 101.85 16.39
CA SER A 265 -40.08 102.21 16.88
C SER A 265 -39.44 103.42 16.19
N GLY A 266 -40.04 103.93 15.10
CA GLY A 266 -39.40 104.94 14.27
C GLY A 266 -38.26 104.41 13.40
N LEU A 267 -37.99 103.11 13.42
CA LEU A 267 -37.04 102.45 12.52
C LEU A 267 -37.78 101.72 11.41
N SER A 268 -37.14 101.62 10.24
CA SER A 268 -37.59 100.78 9.13
C SER A 268 -36.52 99.75 8.79
N TYR A 269 -36.96 98.55 8.40
CA TYR A 269 -36.06 97.50 7.93
C TYR A 269 -36.55 96.95 6.59
N ASN A 270 -35.67 96.98 5.58
CA ASN A 270 -35.95 96.39 4.27
C ASN A 270 -35.30 95.00 4.18
N SER A 271 -36.10 93.94 4.30
CA SER A 271 -35.61 92.55 4.31
C SER A 271 -35.05 92.08 2.96
N SER A 272 -35.36 92.76 1.86
CA SER A 272 -34.79 92.44 0.54
C SER A 272 -33.36 92.95 0.38
N THR A 273 -33.04 94.12 0.94
CA THR A 273 -31.74 94.79 0.79
C THR A 273 -30.87 94.77 2.06
N GLY A 274 -31.46 94.52 3.22
CA GLY A 274 -30.78 94.50 4.51
C GLY A 274 -30.57 95.87 5.14
N VAL A 275 -31.10 96.93 4.51
CA VAL A 275 -30.92 98.30 4.99
C VAL A 275 -31.81 98.55 6.20
N LEU A 276 -31.19 99.03 7.29
CA LEU A 276 -31.85 99.66 8.43
C LEU A 276 -31.95 101.16 8.17
N GLY A 277 -33.16 101.68 8.15
CA GLY A 277 -33.45 103.10 7.97
C GLY A 277 -34.22 103.68 9.15
N THR A 278 -34.47 104.98 9.09
CA THR A 278 -35.35 105.68 10.01
C THR A 278 -36.65 106.06 9.30
N SER A 279 -37.76 105.93 10.01
CA SER A 279 -39.05 106.53 9.69
C SER A 279 -39.27 107.73 10.62
N ALA A 280 -40.43 108.39 10.54
CA ALA A 280 -40.81 109.36 11.56
C ALA A 280 -40.77 108.70 12.95
N ILE A 281 -39.91 109.18 13.84
CA ILE A 281 -39.79 108.65 15.19
C ILE A 281 -41.04 109.07 15.97
N PRO A 282 -41.88 108.13 16.42
CA PRO A 282 -43.09 108.50 17.14
C PRO A 282 -42.74 109.28 18.39
N ASN A 283 -43.56 110.29 18.67
CA ASN A 283 -43.36 111.19 19.80
C ASN A 283 -43.27 110.43 21.15
N ALA A 284 -43.93 109.28 21.27
CA ALA A 284 -43.86 108.37 22.42
C ALA A 284 -42.49 107.70 22.65
N GLN A 285 -41.60 107.71 21.66
CA GLN A 285 -40.24 107.19 21.76
C GLN A 285 -39.21 108.27 22.15
N LEU A 286 -39.61 109.55 22.18
CA LEU A 286 -38.74 110.65 22.57
C LEU A 286 -38.75 110.81 24.09
N ALA A 287 -37.57 110.76 24.73
CA ALA A 287 -37.44 110.97 26.18
C ALA A 287 -38.05 112.31 26.61
N ASN A 288 -37.87 113.33 25.77
CA ASN A 288 -38.60 114.58 25.85
C ASN A 288 -39.49 114.66 24.61
N SER A 289 -40.79 114.39 24.78
CA SER A 289 -41.76 114.32 23.68
C SER A 289 -42.46 115.65 23.41
N SER A 290 -42.16 116.69 24.17
CA SER A 290 -42.70 118.02 23.92
C SER A 290 -41.72 119.11 24.31
N VAL A 291 -41.86 120.26 23.66
CA VAL A 291 -41.24 121.51 24.08
C VAL A 291 -42.35 122.48 24.50
N THR A 292 -42.14 123.15 25.64
CA THR A 292 -43.10 124.13 26.15
C THR A 292 -42.72 125.51 25.62
N ILE A 293 -43.59 126.08 24.79
CA ILE A 293 -43.45 127.46 24.30
C ILE A 293 -44.58 128.26 24.94
N GLY A 294 -44.24 129.12 25.91
CA GLY A 294 -45.23 129.79 26.75
C GLY A 294 -45.92 128.80 27.71
N SER A 295 -47.24 128.64 27.60
CA SER A 295 -48.06 127.70 28.38
C SER A 295 -48.56 126.48 27.58
N THR A 296 -48.16 126.34 26.31
CA THR A 296 -48.62 125.27 25.41
C THR A 296 -47.51 124.25 25.16
N ALA A 297 -47.81 122.95 25.33
CA ALA A 297 -46.90 121.86 25.02
C ALA A 297 -47.03 121.48 23.53
N VAL A 298 -45.94 121.61 22.78
CA VAL A 298 -45.90 121.24 21.35
C VAL A 298 -45.17 119.90 21.21
N ALA A 299 -45.83 118.92 20.58
CA ALA A 299 -45.24 117.62 20.28
C ALA A 299 -44.05 117.78 19.32
N LEU A 300 -42.91 117.14 19.62
CA LEU A 300 -41.68 117.28 18.84
C LEU A 300 -41.65 116.42 17.56
N GLY A 301 -42.56 115.43 17.45
CA GLY A 301 -42.58 114.46 16.36
C GLY A 301 -43.93 114.27 15.67
N SER A 302 -44.90 115.17 15.83
CA SER A 302 -46.12 115.15 14.99
C SER A 302 -45.89 116.01 13.75
N THR A 303 -45.90 115.38 12.56
CA THR A 303 -46.05 116.09 11.29
C THR A 303 -47.48 116.53 11.07
#